data_AF-A0A2V8EGI6-F1
#
_entry.id   AF-A0A2V8EGI6-F1
#
_cell.length_a   1.000
_cell.length_b   1.000
_cell.length_c   1.000
_cell.angle_alpha   90.00
_cell.angle_beta   90.00
_cell.angle_gamma   90.00
#
_symmetry.space_group_name_H-M   'P 1'
#
loop_
_entity.id
_entity.type
_entity.pdbx_description
1 polymer ?
#
loop_
_entity_poly.entity_id
_entity_poly.type
_entity_poly.pdbx_seq_one_letter_code
_entity_poly.pdbx_strand_id
1 'polypeptide(L)'
;LVRLLKDLARITDRAAVPLVTTMFGNPYTTSFVPELPAVLLTYDFYDQAERAAVRAIAGEAPIGGRLPITLSPQLRAGHGLDRARR
;
A
#
# COMPACT_ATOMS: atom_id res chain seq x y z
N LEU A 1 6.86 -13.67 6.47
CA LEU A 1 6.29 -12.53 5.73
C LEU A 1 7.06 -11.22 5.95
N VAL A 2 7.11 -10.68 7.18
CA VAL A 2 7.81 -9.41 7.47
C VAL A 2 9.25 -9.39 6.91
N ARG A 3 10.05 -10.42 7.18
CA ARG A 3 11.42 -10.54 6.64
C ARG A 3 11.48 -10.45 5.11
N LEU A 4 10.59 -11.13 4.41
CA LEU A 4 10.52 -11.09 2.94
C LEU A 4 10.24 -9.67 2.44
N LEU A 5 9.28 -8.97 3.06
CA LEU A 5 8.94 -7.58 2.68
C LEU A 5 10.13 -6.63 2.90
N LYS A 6 10.87 -6.81 3.99
CA LYS A 6 12.10 -6.06 4.28
C LYS A 6 13.20 -6.33 3.26
N ASP A 7 13.42 -7.60 2.94
CA ASP A 7 14.42 -8.01 1.97
C ASP A 7 14.08 -7.49 0.57
N LEU A 8 12.80 -7.58 0.16
CA LEU A 8 12.32 -7.03 -1.11
C LEU A 8 12.51 -5.52 -1.17
N ALA A 9 12.07 -4.77 -0.16
CA ALA A 9 12.25 -3.31 -0.11
C ALA A 9 13.71 -2.92 -0.29
N ARG A 10 14.63 -3.61 0.39
CA ARG A 10 16.07 -3.36 0.28
C ARG A 10 16.63 -3.72 -1.10
N ILE A 11 16.21 -4.84 -1.68
CA ILE A 11 16.69 -5.28 -3.00
C ILE A 11 16.21 -4.32 -4.09
N THR A 12 14.92 -3.95 -4.07
CA THR A 12 14.34 -3.06 -5.06
C THR A 12 14.89 -1.65 -4.97
N ASP A 13 15.12 -1.14 -3.76
CA ASP A 13 15.76 0.15 -3.53
C ASP A 13 17.18 0.20 -4.13
N ARG A 14 18.01 -0.81 -3.87
CA ARG A 14 19.36 -0.92 -4.44
C ARG A 14 19.37 -1.04 -5.96
N ALA A 15 18.36 -1.70 -6.53
CA ALA A 15 18.24 -1.90 -7.97
C ALA A 15 17.50 -0.76 -8.69
N ALA A 16 17.07 0.28 -7.97
CA ALA A 16 16.21 1.35 -8.48
C ALA A 16 14.92 0.85 -9.17
N VAL A 17 14.37 -0.27 -8.67
CA VAL A 17 13.13 -0.85 -9.16
C VAL A 17 11.96 -0.31 -8.32
N PRO A 18 10.94 0.31 -8.92
CA PRO A 18 9.76 0.75 -8.19
C PRO A 18 9.05 -0.43 -7.52
N LEU A 19 8.73 -0.28 -6.23
CA LEU A 19 8.01 -1.28 -5.44
C LEU A 19 6.74 -0.66 -4.84
N VAL A 20 5.61 -1.32 -5.06
CA VAL A 20 4.34 -1.02 -4.38
C VAL A 20 3.87 -2.29 -3.69
N THR A 21 3.58 -2.19 -2.39
CA THR A 21 2.99 -3.30 -1.62
C THR A 21 1.50 -3.07 -1.45
N THR A 22 0.68 -3.96 -2.00
CA THR A 22 -0.77 -3.92 -1.83
C THR A 22 -1.21 -4.87 -0.74
N MET A 23 -2.05 -4.41 0.20
CA MET A 23 -2.65 -5.27 1.23
C MET A 23 -4.17 -5.36 1.06
N PHE A 24 -4.64 -6.58 0.85
CA PHE A 24 -6.03 -6.93 0.56
C PHE A 24 -6.87 -7.29 1.80
N GLY A 25 -6.44 -6.86 2.99
CA GLY A 25 -7.14 -7.25 4.21
C GLY A 25 -6.55 -6.58 5.42
N ASN A 26 -5.86 -7.34 6.26
CA ASN A 26 -5.35 -6.84 7.53
C ASN A 26 -4.24 -5.78 7.35
N PRO A 27 -4.50 -4.51 7.71
CA PRO A 27 -3.56 -3.41 7.50
C PRO A 27 -2.42 -3.36 8.52
N TYR A 28 -2.49 -4.10 9.63
CA TYR A 28 -1.50 -4.00 10.71
C TYR A 28 -0.10 -4.47 10.30
N THR A 29 0.01 -5.25 9.22
CA THR A 29 1.32 -5.65 8.66
C THR A 29 2.16 -4.43 8.25
N THR A 30 1.51 -3.33 7.84
CA THR A 30 2.20 -2.08 7.47
C THR A 30 2.96 -1.46 8.65
N SER A 31 2.41 -1.55 9.86
CA SER A 31 3.02 -0.99 11.07
C SER A 31 4.33 -1.69 11.45
N PHE A 32 4.55 -2.93 10.98
CA PHE A 32 5.77 -3.69 11.25
C PHE A 32 6.88 -3.50 10.20
N VAL A 33 6.57 -2.84 9.07
CA VAL A 33 7.50 -2.68 7.95
C VAL A 33 7.49 -1.23 7.44
N PRO A 34 7.93 -0.25 8.26
CA PRO A 34 7.93 1.16 7.88
C PRO A 34 8.91 1.48 6.73
N GLU A 35 9.80 0.55 6.41
CA GLU A 35 10.77 0.59 5.31
C GLU A 35 10.14 0.29 3.93
N LEU A 36 8.85 -0.02 3.85
CA LEU A 36 8.15 -0.15 2.56
C LEU A 36 8.01 1.23 1.89
N PRO A 37 8.47 1.40 0.64
CA PRO A 37 8.49 2.71 -0.02
C PRO A 37 7.08 3.21 -0.41
N ALA A 38 6.18 2.30 -0.73
CA ALA A 38 4.80 2.61 -1.07
C ALA A 38 3.86 1.47 -0.66
N VAL A 39 2.73 1.84 -0.06
CA VAL A 39 1.72 0.90 0.44
C VAL A 39 0.34 1.31 -0.03
N LEU A 40 -0.42 0.36 -0.59
CA LEU A 40 -1.81 0.53 -0.98
C LEU A 40 -2.69 -0.44 -0.17
N LEU A 41 -3.78 0.07 0.41
CA LEU A 41 -4.74 -0.74 1.17
C LEU A 41 -6.08 -0.79 0.42
N THR A 42 -6.64 -1.99 0.27
CA THR A 42 -7.99 -2.16 -0.30
C THR A 42 -9.00 -2.67 0.72
N TYR A 43 -8.55 -3.20 1.86
CA TYR A 43 -9.38 -3.78 2.93
C TYR A 43 -10.28 -4.95 2.51
N ASP A 44 -10.07 -5.48 1.32
CA ASP A 44 -10.89 -6.53 0.72
C ASP A 44 -10.01 -7.41 -0.18
N PHE A 45 -10.26 -8.72 -0.15
CA PHE A 45 -9.55 -9.78 -0.84
C PHE A 45 -10.36 -10.42 -1.99
N TYR A 46 -11.54 -9.87 -2.34
CA TYR A 46 -12.26 -10.29 -3.53
C TYR A 46 -11.68 -9.69 -4.82
N ASP A 47 -11.92 -10.35 -5.96
CA ASP A 47 -11.44 -9.97 -7.30
C ASP A 47 -11.64 -8.49 -7.65
N GLN A 48 -12.72 -7.86 -7.17
CA GLN A 48 -12.97 -6.45 -7.44
C GLN A 48 -11.92 -5.54 -6.80
N ALA A 49 -11.48 -5.87 -5.59
CA ALA A 49 -10.46 -5.13 -4.87
C ALA A 49 -9.10 -5.26 -5.57
N GLU A 50 -8.75 -6.45 -6.05
CA GLU A 50 -7.54 -6.69 -6.86
C GLU A 50 -7.56 -5.88 -8.15
N ARG A 51 -8.66 -5.94 -8.91
CA ARG A 51 -8.83 -5.15 -10.14
C ARG A 51 -8.75 -3.65 -9.86
N ALA A 52 -9.38 -3.18 -8.79
CA ALA A 52 -9.32 -1.78 -8.38
C ALA A 52 -7.89 -1.36 -8.03
N ALA A 53 -7.13 -2.20 -7.30
CA ALA A 53 -5.73 -1.95 -6.97
C ALA A 53 -4.86 -1.87 -8.22
N VAL A 54 -5.02 -2.79 -9.18
CA VAL A 54 -4.27 -2.76 -10.45
C VAL A 54 -4.57 -1.49 -11.23
N ARG A 55 -5.85 -1.14 -11.42
CA ARG A 55 -6.24 0.11 -12.10
C ARG A 55 -5.69 1.34 -11.40
N ALA A 56 -5.71 1.36 -10.07
CA ALA A 56 -5.08 2.42 -9.30
C ALA A 56 -3.57 2.43 -9.57
N ILE A 57 -2.82 1.34 -9.40
CA ILE A 57 -1.37 1.32 -9.64
C ILE A 57 -1.02 1.79 -11.07
N ALA A 58 -1.77 1.33 -12.07
CA ALA A 58 -1.60 1.71 -13.48
C ALA A 58 -1.95 3.18 -13.80
N GLY A 59 -2.65 3.89 -12.90
CA GLY A 59 -3.05 5.28 -13.10
C GLY A 59 -4.44 5.45 -13.75
N GLU A 60 -5.13 4.35 -14.04
CA GLU A 60 -6.46 4.32 -14.65
C GLU A 60 -7.57 4.74 -13.67
N ALA A 61 -7.35 4.56 -12.37
CA ALA A 61 -8.24 4.98 -11.30
C ALA A 61 -7.56 6.00 -10.36
N PRO A 62 -8.30 7.00 -9.85
CA PRO A 62 -7.78 7.91 -8.84
C PRO A 62 -7.56 7.17 -7.50
N ILE A 63 -6.61 7.67 -6.71
CA ILE A 63 -6.41 7.25 -5.31
C ILE A 63 -6.89 8.40 -4.44
N GLY A 64 -7.83 8.11 -3.54
CA GLY A 64 -8.37 9.07 -2.58
C GLY A 64 -8.92 8.42 -1.31
N GLY A 65 -8.59 7.15 -1.07
CA GLY A 65 -9.00 6.44 0.14
C GLY A 65 -8.39 7.06 1.40
N ARG A 66 -9.05 6.88 2.54
CA ARG A 66 -8.59 7.32 3.87
C ARG A 66 -8.65 6.16 4.84
N LEU A 67 -7.71 6.12 5.77
CA LEU A 67 -7.66 5.10 6.82
C LEU A 67 -8.91 5.23 7.71
N PRO A 68 -9.72 4.17 7.86
CA PRO A 68 -10.86 4.17 8.79
C PRO A 68 -10.42 3.95 10.25
N ILE A 69 -9.16 3.55 10.46
CA ILE A 69 -8.57 3.23 11.77
C ILE A 69 -7.16 3.81 11.88
N THR A 70 -6.66 3.98 13.10
CA THR A 70 -5.26 4.35 13.35
C THR A 70 -4.39 3.11 13.33
N LEU A 71 -3.38 3.07 12.44
CA LEU A 71 -2.44 1.95 12.30
C LEU A 71 -1.16 2.18 13.12
N SER A 72 -0.76 3.44 13.25
CA SER A 72 0.41 3.87 14.03
C SER A 72 0.27 5.35 14.41
N PRO A 73 1.13 5.90 15.30
CA PRO A 73 1.11 7.33 15.61
C PRO A 73 1.26 8.26 14.40
N GLN A 74 1.94 7.79 13.34
CA GLN A 74 2.16 8.50 12.08
C GLN A 74 1.01 8.28 11.08
N LEU A 75 0.38 7.11 11.09
CA LEU A 75 -0.73 6.72 10.20
C LEU A 75 -2.04 6.67 10.98
N ARG A 76 -2.58 7.85 11.27
CA ARG A 76 -3.82 8.02 12.03
C ARG A 76 -5.07 7.81 11.18
N ALA A 77 -6.20 7.49 11.82
CA ALA A 77 -7.50 7.52 11.15
C ALA A 77 -7.71 8.86 10.41
N GLY A 78 -8.26 8.79 9.20
CA GLY A 78 -8.41 9.93 8.29
C GLY A 78 -7.17 10.23 7.45
N HIS A 79 -6.02 9.60 7.71
CA HIS A 79 -4.83 9.75 6.85
C HIS A 79 -5.02 9.04 5.50
N GLY A 80 -4.43 9.57 4.44
CA GLY A 80 -4.39 8.97 3.12
C GLY A 80 -3.72 9.91 2.13
N LEU A 81 -3.34 9.38 0.98
CA LEU A 81 -2.72 10.14 -0.10
C LEU A 81 -3.72 10.34 -1.23
N ASP A 82 -3.63 11.49 -1.90
CA ASP A 82 -4.40 11.79 -3.09
C ASP A 82 -3.53 11.66 -4.33
N ARG A 83 -4.06 10.99 -5.35
CA ARG A 83 -3.46 10.94 -6.68
C ARG A 83 -4.56 10.90 -7.73
N ALA A 84 -4.61 11.91 -8.59
CA ALA A 84 -5.53 11.91 -9.71
C ALA A 84 -5.24 10.75 -10.68
N ARG A 85 -6.22 10.41 -11.53
CA ARG A 85 -6.01 9.53 -12.68
C ARG A 85 -5.08 10.22 -13.70
N ARG A 86 -4.29 9.44 -14.42
CA ARG A 86 -3.36 9.94 -15.45
C ARG A 86 -4.05 10.13 -16.80
#